data_AF-U5CLL8-F1
#
_entry.id   AF-U5CLL8-F1
#
_cell.length_a   1.000
_cell.length_b   1.000
_cell.length_c   1.000
_cell.angle_alpha   90.00
_cell.angle_beta   90.00
_cell.angle_gamma   90.00
#
_symmetry.space_group_name_H-M   'P 1'
#
loop_
_entity.id
_entity.type
_entity.pdbx_description
1 polymer ?
#
loop_
_entity_poly.entity_id
_entity_poly.type
_entity_poly.pdbx_seq_one_letter_code
_entity_poly.pdbx_strand_id
1 'polypeptide(L)' 'MDANFYLRLYDQIVEEVRDKHVVQFITDNARACVSTGNKLMNKRKYLVWTPCAAHSIDLMLEEIDEIKIVKETLQEA' A
#
# COMPACT_ATOMS: atom_id res chain seq x y z
N MET A 1 5.50 -0.22 -13.06
CA MET A 1 5.93 -1.60 -12.68
C MET A 1 4.70 -2.51 -12.69
N ASP A 2 4.85 -3.76 -13.11
CA ASP A 2 3.75 -4.71 -13.27
C ASP A 2 3.41 -5.45 -11.96
N ALA A 3 2.14 -5.77 -11.73
CA ALA A 3 1.67 -6.48 -10.54
C ALA A 3 2.37 -7.86 -10.38
N ASN A 4 2.70 -8.53 -11.49
CA ASN A 4 3.39 -9.83 -11.41
C ASN A 4 4.83 -9.71 -10.90
N PHE A 5 5.48 -8.56 -11.10
CA PHE A 5 6.81 -8.32 -10.53
C PHE A 5 6.73 -8.27 -9.00
N TYR A 6 5.81 -7.47 -8.46
CA TYR A 6 5.61 -7.37 -7.00
C TYR A 6 5.19 -8.70 -6.39
N LEU A 7 4.36 -9.50 -7.08
CA LEU A 7 3.93 -10.80 -6.56
C LEU A 7 5.11 -11.75 -6.36
N ARG A 8 6.01 -11.83 -7.35
CA ARG A 8 7.22 -12.65 -7.23
C ARG A 8 8.14 -12.14 -6.13
N LEU A 9 8.29 -10.82 -6.02
CA LEU A 9 9.13 -10.21 -4.98
C LEU A 9 8.59 -10.50 -3.57
N TYR A 10 7.30 -10.29 -3.34
CA TYR A 10 6.69 -10.54 -2.03
C TYR A 10 6.75 -12.02 -1.67
N ASP A 11 6.53 -12.90 -2.65
CA ASP A 11 6.70 -14.34 -2.46
C ASP A 11 8.12 -14.71 -2.06
N GLN A 12 9.14 -14.17 -2.74
CA GLN A 12 10.55 -14.41 -2.42
C GLN A 12 10.89 -13.96 -1.00
N ILE A 13 10.41 -12.78 -0.59
CA ILE A 13 10.61 -12.26 0.77
C ILE A 13 10.00 -13.21 1.80
N VAL A 14 8.78 -13.72 1.57
CA VAL A 14 8.16 -14.68 2.50
C VAL A 14 8.92 -16.00 2.56
N GLU A 15 9.41 -16.52 1.43
CA GLU A 15 10.21 -17.74 1.43
C GLU A 15 11.53 -17.56 2.20
N GLU A 16 12.19 -16.42 2.04
CA GLU A 16 13.44 -16.09 2.72
C GLU A 16 13.26 -15.97 4.23
N VAL A 17 12.25 -15.21 4.67
CA VAL A 17 11.94 -14.99 6.09
C VAL A 17 11.23 -16.20 6.72
N ARG A 18 10.64 -17.06 5.88
CA ARG A 18 9.72 -18.16 6.17
C ARG A 18 8.36 -17.66 6.66
N ASP A 19 7.31 -18.23 6.08
CA ASP A 19 5.90 -17.86 6.30
C ASP A 19 5.52 -17.69 7.78
N LYS A 20 6.01 -18.58 8.66
CA LYS A 20 5.73 -18.56 10.10
C LYS A 20 6.26 -17.33 10.87
N HIS A 21 7.17 -16.56 10.28
CA HIS A 21 7.77 -15.38 10.93
C HIS A 21 7.28 -14.07 10.34
N VAL A 22 6.46 -14.12 9.29
CA VAL A 22 5.88 -12.94 8.69
C VAL A 22 4.43 -12.85 9.14
N VAL A 23 4.06 -11.72 9.74
CA VAL A 23 2.69 -11.47 10.23
C VAL A 23 1.96 -10.52 9.29
N GLN A 24 2.65 -9.51 8.77
CA GLN A 24 2.02 -8.44 7.99
C GLN A 24 2.94 -7.89 6.90
N PHE A 25 2.36 -7.63 5.73
CA PHE A 25 2.94 -6.77 4.69
C PHE A 25 2.28 -5.41 4.71
N ILE A 26 3.11 -4.36 4.71
CA ILE A 26 2.67 -2.98 4.59
C ILE A 26 3.36 -2.40 3.37
N THR A 27 2.58 -1.99 2.37
CA THR A 27 3.09 -1.45 1.09
C THR A 27 2.31 -0.19 0.72
N ASP A 28 2.80 0.57 -0.27
CA ASP A 28 2.05 1.72 -0.78
C ASP A 28 0.64 1.33 -1.30
N ASN A 29 -0.18 2.36 -1.54
CA ASN A 29 -1.56 2.23 -1.99
C ASN A 29 -1.70 2.31 -3.53
N ALA A 30 -0.59 2.24 -4.28
CA ALA A 30 -0.65 2.19 -5.72
C ALA A 30 -1.42 0.94 -6.17
N ARG A 31 -2.18 1.06 -7.27
CA ARG A 31 -3.06 -0.03 -7.76
C ARG A 31 -2.33 -1.36 -7.94
N ALA A 32 -1.06 -1.33 -8.35
CA ALA A 32 -0.23 -2.53 -8.50
C ALA A 32 0.02 -3.22 -7.14
N CYS A 33 0.36 -2.46 -6.10
CA CYS A 33 0.57 -2.96 -4.75
C CYS A 33 -0.71 -3.51 -4.13
N VAL A 34 -1.85 -2.84 -4.33
CA VAL A 34 -3.17 -3.32 -3.89
C VAL A 34 -3.54 -4.64 -4.57
N SER A 35 -3.39 -4.72 -5.90
CA SER A 35 -3.69 -5.94 -6.65
C SER A 35 -2.80 -7.10 -6.20
N THR A 36 -1.51 -6.84 -6.01
CA THR A 36 -0.56 -7.85 -5.58
C THR A 36 -0.78 -8.30 -4.14
N GLY A 37 -1.04 -7.36 -3.22
CA GLY A 37 -1.35 -7.68 -1.83
C GLY A 37 -2.53 -8.63 -1.72
N ASN A 38 -3.62 -8.36 -2.45
CA ASN A 38 -4.78 -9.26 -2.52
C ASN A 38 -4.43 -10.64 -3.07
N LYS A 39 -3.59 -10.74 -4.11
CA LYS A 39 -3.12 -12.02 -4.64
C LYS A 39 -2.25 -12.79 -3.65
N LEU A 40 -1.40 -12.09 -2.90
CA LEU A 40 -0.55 -12.69 -1.87
C LEU A 40 -1.40 -13.27 -0.73
N MET A 41 -2.43 -12.55 -0.29
CA MET A 41 -3.40 -13.00 0.73
C MET A 41 -4.12 -14.28 0.31
N ASN A 42 -4.52 -14.38 -0.96
CA ASN A 42 -5.16 -15.59 -1.50
C ASN A 42 -4.20 -16.80 -1.50
N LYS A 43 -2.90 -16.57 -1.70
CA LYS A 43 -1.88 -17.61 -1.71
C LYS A 43 -1.45 -18.02 -0.29
N ARG A 44 -1.37 -17.07 0.64
CA ARG A 44 -0.79 -17.24 1.98
C ARG A 44 -1.78 -16.80 3.05
N LYS A 45 -2.62 -17.75 3.47
CA LYS A 45 -3.79 -17.48 4.34
C LYS A 45 -3.46 -16.99 5.75
N TYR A 46 -2.21 -17.13 6.21
CA TYR A 46 -1.78 -16.71 7.54
C TYR A 46 -1.22 -15.28 7.57
N LEU A 47 -0.97 -14.69 6.40
CA LEU A 47 -0.49 -13.32 6.29
C LEU A 47 -1.63 -12.32 6.27
N VAL A 48 -1.33 -11.10 6.68
CA VAL A 48 -2.19 -9.93 6.48
C VAL A 48 -1.47 -8.93 5.58
N TRP A 49 -2.17 -8.32 4.65
CA TRP A 49 -1.67 -7.20 3.85
C TRP A 49 -2.53 -5.96 4.14
N THR A 50 -1.87 -4.82 4.30
CA THR A 50 -2.52 -3.53 4.52
C THR A 50 -1.80 -2.42 3.74
N PRO A 51 -2.53 -1.41 3.26
CA PRO A 51 -1.91 -0.23 2.66
C PRO A 51 -1.14 0.59 3.71
N CYS A 52 -0.14 1.34 3.26
CA CYS A 52 0.69 2.19 4.08
C CYS A 52 -0.10 3.38 4.61
N ALA A 53 -0.18 3.50 5.95
CA ALA A 53 -0.91 4.58 6.59
C ALA A 53 -0.36 5.98 6.22
N ALA A 54 0.96 6.14 6.17
CA ALA A 54 1.57 7.43 5.83
C ALA A 54 1.15 7.89 4.42
N HIS A 55 1.18 6.99 3.45
CA HIS A 55 0.74 7.32 2.09
C HIS A 55 -0.78 7.50 1.98
N SER A 56 -1.58 6.75 2.74
CA SER A 56 -3.01 7.01 2.82
C SER A 56 -3.33 8.39 3.39
N ILE A 57 -2.57 8.86 4.38
CA ILE A 57 -2.70 10.20 4.95
C ILE A 57 -2.30 11.26 3.92
N ASP A 58 -1.21 11.05 3.21
CA ASP A 58 -0.75 11.93 2.12
C ASP A 58 -1.84 12.13 1.06
N LEU A 59 -2.44 11.03 0.58
CA LEU A 59 -3.56 11.10 -0.37
C LEU A 59 -4.80 11.80 0.19
N MET A 60 -5.14 11.56 1.47
CA MET A 60 -6.24 12.28 2.12
C MET A 60 -5.97 13.78 2.18
N LEU A 61 -4.72 14.19 2.42
CA LEU A 61 -4.33 15.60 2.46
C LEU A 61 -4.34 16.23 1.05
N GLU A 62 -3.89 15.51 0.02
CA GLU A 62 -4.02 15.94 -1.38
C GLU A 62 -5.49 16.20 -1.77
N GLU A 63 -6.41 15.32 -1.36
CA GLU A 63 -7.85 15.52 -1.59
C GLU A 63 -8.41 16.74 -0.82
N ILE A 64 -7.90 16.98 0.39
CA ILE A 64 -8.29 18.16 1.20
C ILE A 64 -7.77 19.46 0.56
N ASP A 65 -6.57 19.45 -0.02
CA ASP A 65 -6.00 20.61 -0.73
C ASP A 65 -6.86 21.06 -1.92
N GLU A 66 -7.53 20.13 -2.60
CA GLU A 66 -8.45 20.45 -3.70
C GLU A 66 -9.79 21.06 -3.25
N ILE A 67 -10.08 21.10 -1.94
CA ILE A 67 -11.25 21.80 -1.42
C ILE A 67 -11.04 23.30 -1.61
N LYS A 68 -11.92 23.93 -2.41
CA LYS A 68 -11.84 25.35 -2.79
C LYS A 68 -11.44 26.29 -1.64
N ILE A 69 -12.13 26.22 -0.49
CA ILE A 69 -11.84 27.11 0.64
C ILE A 69 -10.44 26.87 1.23
N VAL A 70 -9.98 25.62 1.29
CA VAL A 70 -8.64 25.26 1.77
C VAL A 70 -7.59 25.79 0.79
N LYS A 71 -7.80 25.56 -0.51
CA LYS A 71 -6.92 26.02 -1.59
C LYS A 71 -6.77 27.54 -1.62
N GLU A 72 -7.87 28.27 -1.51
CA GLU A 72 -7.88 29.74 -1.44
C GLU A 72 -7.15 30.22 -0.17
N THR A 73 -7.43 29.60 0.99
CA THR A 73 -6.76 29.95 2.25
C THR A 73 -5.24 29.73 2.19
N LEU A 74 -4.77 28.65 1.56
CA LEU A 74 -3.34 28.34 1.42
C LEU A 74 -2.63 29.28 0.44
N GLN A 75 -3.33 29.83 -0.56
CA GLN A 75 -2.77 30.80 -1.51
C GLN A 75 -2.63 32.21 -0.91
N GLU A 76 -3.42 32.52 0.12
CA GLU A 76 -3.39 33.79 0.84
C GLU A 76 -2.36 33.83 1.99
N ALA A 77 -1.79 32.67 2.37
CA ALA A 77 -0.78 32.50 3.42
C ALA A 77 0.65 32.81 2.93
#